data_AF-W1Y1I0-F1
#
_entry.id   AF-W1Y1I0-F1
#
_cell.length_a   1.000
_cell.length_b   1.000
_cell.length_c   1.000
_cell.angle_alpha   90.00
_cell.angle_beta   90.00
_cell.angle_gamma   90.00
#
_symmetry.space_group_name_H-M   'P 1'
#
loop_
_entity.id
_entity.type
_entity.pdbx_description
1 polymer ?
#
loop_
_entity_poly.entity_id
_entity_poly.type
_entity_poly.pdbx_seq_one_letter_code
_entity_poly.pdbx_strand_id
1 'polypeptide(L)'
;GTIGGEEDGIIGDGELAPIEDAKAMVETGIDFLAAGIGNIHGPYPANWKGLHLDHLQKLTEAVPGFPIVLHGGSGIPDEQIQEAIKLGVAKVNVNTECQIAFANATRKFARDYEANEAE
;
A
#
# COMPACT_ATOMS: atom_id res chain seq x y z
N GLY A 1 -8.23 -11.30 -3.53
CA GLY A 1 -7.71 -10.87 -2.22
C GLY A 1 -8.13 -9.44 -1.96
N THR A 2 -7.96 -8.98 -0.73
CA THR A 2 -8.37 -7.64 -0.30
C THR A 2 -7.18 -6.89 0.28
N ILE A 3 -7.19 -5.55 0.19
CA ILE A 3 -6.23 -4.71 0.91
C ILE A 3 -6.81 -4.47 2.30
N GLY A 4 -5.98 -4.57 3.34
CA GLY A 4 -6.47 -4.40 4.71
C GLY A 4 -6.73 -2.93 5.06
N GLY A 5 -7.42 -2.68 6.16
CA GLY A 5 -7.60 -1.33 6.72
C GLY A 5 -8.78 -0.58 6.13
N GLU A 6 -8.83 0.72 6.43
CA GLU A 6 -9.89 1.63 5.98
C GLU A 6 -9.28 2.84 5.28
N GLU A 7 -9.72 3.10 4.05
CA GLU A 7 -9.45 4.34 3.31
C GLU A 7 -10.73 4.79 2.60
N ASP A 8 -11.08 6.07 2.76
CA ASP A 8 -12.29 6.67 2.17
C ASP A 8 -13.59 5.90 2.42
N GLY A 9 -13.72 5.26 3.60
CA GLY A 9 -14.89 4.48 4.01
C GLY A 9 -14.96 3.07 3.41
N ILE A 10 -13.92 2.63 2.71
CA ILE A 10 -13.79 1.26 2.21
C ILE A 10 -12.95 0.46 3.20
N ILE A 11 -13.52 -0.63 3.73
CA ILE A 11 -12.85 -1.52 4.70
C ILE A 11 -12.52 -2.84 4.03
N GLY A 12 -11.29 -3.31 4.22
CA GLY A 12 -10.88 -4.67 3.86
C GLY A 12 -10.09 -5.37 4.96
N ASP A 13 -10.09 -6.69 4.92
CA ASP A 13 -9.49 -7.54 5.96
C ASP A 13 -8.03 -7.92 5.67
N GLY A 14 -7.51 -7.59 4.48
CA GLY A 14 -6.11 -7.85 4.10
C GLY A 14 -5.84 -9.26 3.63
N GLU A 15 -6.80 -9.87 2.92
CA GLU A 15 -6.70 -11.23 2.43
C GLU A 15 -5.70 -11.37 1.29
N LEU A 16 -4.88 -12.42 1.34
CA LEU A 16 -3.96 -12.76 0.26
C LEU A 16 -4.73 -13.04 -1.04
N ALA A 17 -4.23 -12.51 -2.16
CA ALA A 17 -4.83 -12.77 -3.46
C ALA A 17 -4.64 -14.24 -3.87
N PRO A 18 -5.71 -14.99 -4.19
CA PRO A 18 -5.55 -16.33 -4.74
C PRO A 18 -4.76 -16.29 -6.06
N ILE A 19 -3.87 -17.26 -6.25
CA ILE A 19 -2.98 -17.30 -7.43
C ILE A 19 -3.79 -17.49 -8.73
N GLU A 20 -4.82 -18.33 -8.70
CA GLU A 20 -5.66 -18.56 -9.88
C GLU A 20 -6.50 -17.34 -10.25
N ASP A 21 -6.99 -16.58 -9.26
CA ASP A 21 -7.69 -15.31 -9.52
C ASP A 21 -6.76 -14.27 -10.14
N ALA A 22 -5.49 -14.23 -9.72
CA ALA A 22 -4.49 -13.35 -10.32
C ALA A 22 -4.26 -13.67 -11.81
N LYS A 23 -4.14 -14.95 -12.16
CA LYS A 23 -4.02 -15.41 -13.55
C LYS A 23 -5.25 -15.04 -14.36
N ALA A 24 -6.44 -15.38 -13.86
CA ALA A 24 -7.70 -15.07 -14.52
C ALA A 24 -7.89 -13.57 -14.73
N MET A 25 -7.47 -12.75 -13.75
CA MET A 25 -7.52 -11.30 -13.86
C MET A 25 -6.58 -10.78 -14.96
N VAL A 26 -5.34 -11.27 -15.02
CA VAL A 26 -4.40 -10.92 -16.11
C VAL A 26 -4.95 -11.30 -17.48
N GLU A 27 -5.60 -12.46 -17.60
CA GLU A 27 -6.24 -12.91 -18.85
C GLU A 27 -7.38 -11.99 -19.32
N THR A 28 -7.94 -11.15 -18.45
CA THR A 28 -8.94 -10.15 -18.87
C THR A 28 -8.37 -9.01 -19.73
N GLY A 29 -7.04 -8.89 -19.80
CA GLY A 29 -6.36 -7.86 -20.60
C GLY A 29 -6.11 -6.54 -19.86
N ILE A 30 -6.08 -6.55 -18.52
CA ILE A 30 -5.56 -5.43 -17.72
C ILE A 30 -4.08 -5.17 -17.99
N ASP A 31 -3.58 -3.98 -17.64
CA ASP A 31 -2.17 -3.60 -17.80
C ASP A 31 -1.33 -3.80 -16.52
N PHE A 32 -1.97 -3.73 -15.35
CA PHE A 32 -1.32 -3.81 -14.03
C PHE A 32 -2.21 -4.54 -13.03
N LEU A 33 -1.61 -5.35 -12.16
CA LEU A 33 -2.34 -6.14 -11.16
C LEU A 33 -2.00 -5.65 -9.75
N ALA A 34 -3.01 -5.16 -9.03
CA ALA A 34 -2.91 -4.98 -7.58
C ALA A 34 -3.36 -6.28 -6.89
N ALA A 35 -2.48 -6.84 -6.06
CA ALA A 35 -2.74 -8.10 -5.37
C ALA A 35 -2.50 -7.95 -3.87
N GLY A 36 -3.44 -8.43 -3.06
CA GLY A 36 -3.30 -8.48 -1.60
C GLY A 36 -2.14 -9.40 -1.20
N ILE A 37 -1.16 -8.84 -0.50
CA ILE A 37 -0.01 -9.56 0.07
C ILE A 37 0.16 -9.23 1.56
N GLY A 38 -0.96 -8.98 2.26
CA GLY A 38 -0.99 -8.53 3.65
C GLY A 38 -0.72 -7.02 3.83
N ASN A 39 -0.75 -6.26 2.73
CA ASN A 39 -0.66 -4.80 2.75
C ASN A 39 -1.99 -4.15 3.16
N ILE A 40 -1.90 -2.95 3.75
CA ILE A 40 -3.00 -2.25 4.43
C ILE A 40 -3.03 -0.80 3.95
N HIS A 41 -4.22 -0.26 3.74
CA HIS A 41 -4.44 1.17 3.57
C HIS A 41 -4.55 1.88 4.92
N GLY A 42 -3.95 3.05 5.02
CA GLY A 42 -3.89 3.80 6.28
C GLY A 42 -2.74 3.36 7.20
N PRO A 43 -2.81 3.73 8.49
CA PRO A 43 -1.78 3.37 9.46
C PRO A 43 -1.73 1.86 9.73
N TYR A 44 -0.54 1.28 9.63
CA TYR A 44 -0.31 -0.13 9.97
C TYR A 44 -0.42 -0.36 11.49
N PRO A 45 -1.14 -1.41 11.93
CA PRO A 45 -1.27 -1.71 13.35
C PRO A 45 0.03 -2.30 13.92
N ALA A 46 0.29 -2.08 15.21
CA ALA A 46 1.55 -2.48 15.85
C ALA A 46 1.83 -4.01 15.84
N ASN A 47 0.79 -4.83 15.67
CA ASN A 47 0.90 -6.28 15.58
C ASN A 47 1.07 -6.81 14.14
N TRP A 48 1.07 -5.94 13.13
CA TRP A 48 1.30 -6.31 11.74
C TRP A 48 2.67 -6.99 11.57
N LYS A 49 2.71 -8.06 10.76
CA LYS A 49 3.86 -8.97 10.67
C LYS A 49 4.75 -8.74 9.45
N GLY A 50 4.43 -7.76 8.61
CA GLY A 50 5.11 -7.55 7.34
C GLY A 50 4.31 -8.08 6.15
N LEU A 51 4.83 -7.77 4.96
CA LEU A 51 4.32 -8.29 3.70
C LEU A 51 4.60 -9.79 3.60
N HIS A 52 3.67 -10.51 2.97
CA HIS A 52 3.85 -11.90 2.59
C HIS A 52 4.66 -11.99 1.29
N LEU A 53 5.97 -11.75 1.37
CA LEU A 53 6.87 -11.73 0.21
C LEU A 53 6.98 -13.10 -0.48
N ASP A 54 6.81 -14.19 0.27
CA ASP A 54 6.71 -15.54 -0.31
C ASP A 54 5.47 -15.69 -1.20
N HIS A 55 4.38 -15.01 -0.84
CA HIS A 55 3.15 -15.00 -1.62
C HIS A 55 3.27 -14.09 -2.84
N LEU A 56 3.94 -12.94 -2.70
CA LEU A 56 4.31 -12.09 -3.84
C LEU A 56 5.15 -12.88 -4.85
N GLN A 57 6.14 -13.64 -4.39
CA GLN A 57 6.94 -14.49 -5.27
C GLN A 57 6.05 -15.47 -6.05
N LYS A 58 5.16 -16.21 -5.37
CA LYS A 58 4.21 -17.13 -6.03
C LYS A 58 3.33 -16.43 -7.07
N LEU A 59 2.85 -15.21 -6.78
CA LEU A 59 2.07 -14.40 -7.72
C LEU A 59 2.91 -14.09 -8.97
N THR A 60 4.14 -13.61 -8.79
CA THR A 60 5.00 -13.19 -9.91
C THR A 60 5.51 -14.36 -10.74
N GLU A 61 5.67 -15.55 -10.15
CA GLU A 61 5.95 -16.79 -10.87
C GLU A 61 4.75 -17.27 -11.69
N ALA A 62 3.53 -17.04 -11.20
CA ALA A 62 2.29 -17.41 -11.89
C ALA A 62 1.94 -16.49 -13.07
N VAL A 63 2.33 -15.22 -12.99
CA VAL A 63 2.15 -14.22 -14.06
C VAL A 63 3.48 -13.56 -14.43
N PRO A 64 4.41 -14.33 -15.06
CA PRO A 64 5.79 -13.89 -15.24
C PRO A 64 5.89 -12.64 -16.11
N GLY A 65 6.60 -11.62 -15.61
CA GLY A 65 6.83 -10.35 -16.29
C GLY A 65 5.64 -9.37 -16.25
N PHE A 66 4.54 -9.73 -15.59
CA PHE A 66 3.39 -8.84 -15.45
C PHE A 66 3.60 -7.85 -14.27
N PRO A 67 3.37 -6.54 -14.45
CA PRO A 67 3.71 -5.55 -13.43
C PRO A 67 2.73 -5.58 -12.25
N ILE A 68 3.25 -5.78 -11.04
CA ILE A 68 2.46 -5.79 -9.80
C ILE A 68 2.42 -4.39 -9.18
N VAL A 69 1.25 -4.02 -8.66
CA VAL A 69 1.02 -2.77 -7.92
C VAL A 69 0.91 -3.06 -6.42
N LEU A 70 1.73 -2.38 -5.62
CA LEU A 70 1.65 -2.39 -4.17
C LEU A 70 0.80 -1.22 -3.67
N HIS A 71 -0.41 -1.53 -3.21
CA HIS A 71 -1.25 -0.58 -2.48
C HIS A 71 -0.79 -0.43 -1.03
N GLY A 72 -1.17 0.65 -0.35
CA GLY A 72 -0.86 0.81 1.07
C GLY A 72 0.62 0.99 1.36
N GLY A 73 1.38 1.65 0.48
CA GLY A 73 2.83 1.79 0.63
C GLY A 73 3.29 2.61 1.84
N SER A 74 2.44 3.51 2.38
CA SER A 74 2.78 4.33 3.53
C SER A 74 2.98 3.50 4.80
N GLY A 75 4.09 3.70 5.51
CA GLY A 75 4.43 2.99 6.73
C GLY A 75 5.00 1.58 6.54
N ILE A 76 5.11 1.08 5.30
CA ILE A 76 5.85 -0.16 5.02
C ILE A 76 7.36 0.12 5.16
N PRO A 77 8.13 -0.72 5.87
CA PRO A 77 9.58 -0.56 5.97
C PRO A 77 10.27 -0.58 4.60
N ASP A 78 11.23 0.33 4.38
CA ASP A 78 11.99 0.46 3.12
C ASP A 78 12.58 -0.86 2.62
N GLU A 79 13.10 -1.68 3.53
CA GLU A 79 13.68 -3.00 3.21
C GLU A 79 12.65 -3.93 2.55
N GLN A 80 11.39 -3.90 3.03
CA GLN A 80 10.32 -4.69 2.44
C GLN A 80 9.85 -4.12 1.10
N ILE A 81 9.84 -2.79 0.95
CA ILE A 81 9.56 -2.14 -0.35
C ILE A 81 10.62 -2.56 -1.38
N GLN A 82 11.90 -2.48 -1.01
CA GLN A 82 13.00 -2.87 -1.89
C GLN A 82 12.93 -4.34 -2.28
N GLU A 83 12.60 -5.23 -1.34
CA GLU A 83 12.44 -6.65 -1.64
C GLU A 83 11.23 -6.91 -2.54
N ALA A 84 10.09 -6.24 -2.28
CA ALA A 84 8.92 -6.36 -3.14
C ALA A 84 9.20 -5.88 -4.59
N ILE A 85 10.00 -4.82 -4.76
CA ILE A 85 10.42 -4.35 -6.09
C ILE A 85 11.25 -5.43 -6.81
N LYS A 86 12.21 -6.07 -6.13
CA LYS A 86 13.00 -7.16 -6.72
C LYS A 86 12.14 -8.34 -7.16
N LEU A 87 11.03 -8.57 -6.47
CA LEU A 87 10.08 -9.65 -6.76
C LEU A 87 9.09 -9.30 -7.87
N GLY A 88 9.01 -8.05 -8.35
CA GLY A 88 8.16 -7.68 -9.49
C GLY A 88 7.13 -6.59 -9.22
N VAL A 89 7.16 -5.94 -8.04
CA VAL A 89 6.41 -4.69 -7.83
C VAL A 89 6.99 -3.60 -8.72
N ALA A 90 6.15 -3.06 -9.60
CA ALA A 90 6.51 -2.01 -10.56
C ALA A 90 5.92 -0.64 -10.20
N LYS A 91 4.89 -0.61 -9.34
CA LYS A 91 4.20 0.62 -8.90
C LYS A 91 3.85 0.53 -7.42
N VAL A 92 4.11 1.59 -6.66
CA VAL A 92 3.74 1.72 -5.25
C VAL A 92 2.79 2.90 -5.07
N ASN A 93 1.73 2.72 -4.27
CA ASN A 93 0.79 3.80 -3.92
C ASN A 93 1.11 4.31 -2.51
N VAL A 94 1.32 5.63 -2.36
CA VAL A 94 1.62 6.30 -1.08
C VAL A 94 0.61 7.44 -0.93
N ASN A 95 -0.06 7.53 0.22
CA ASN A 95 -1.07 8.56 0.47
C ASN A 95 -1.07 9.04 1.93
N THR A 96 -1.19 8.12 2.89
CA THR A 96 -1.32 8.43 4.31
C THR A 96 -0.21 9.34 4.83
N GLU A 97 1.04 9.09 4.45
CA GLU A 97 2.17 9.94 4.84
C GLU A 97 2.07 11.36 4.28
N CYS A 98 1.63 11.50 3.03
CA CYS A 98 1.42 12.81 2.39
C CYS A 98 0.33 13.59 3.14
N GLN A 99 -0.77 12.94 3.50
CA GLN A 99 -1.86 13.55 4.26
C GLN A 99 -1.42 13.97 5.66
N ILE A 100 -0.67 13.11 6.37
CA ILE A 100 -0.14 13.42 7.70
C ILE A 100 0.82 14.61 7.63
N ALA A 101 1.74 14.62 6.65
CA ALA A 101 2.68 15.71 6.46
C ALA A 101 1.95 17.04 6.20
N PHE A 102 0.97 17.02 5.29
CA PHE A 102 0.14 18.20 4.98
C PHE A 102 -0.66 18.70 6.19
N ALA A 103 -1.32 17.80 6.92
CA ALA A 103 -2.12 18.15 8.08
C ALA A 103 -1.25 18.75 9.21
N ASN A 104 -0.06 18.18 9.45
CA ASN A 104 0.86 18.68 10.45
C ASN A 104 1.41 20.06 10.11
N ALA A 105 1.79 20.28 8.84
CA ALA A 105 2.25 21.58 8.37
C ALA A 105 1.15 22.64 8.49
N THR A 106 -0.08 22.32 8.08
CA THR A 106 -1.24 23.21 8.17
C THR A 106 -1.56 23.59 9.62
N ARG A 107 -1.59 22.60 10.54
CA ARG A 107 -1.81 22.85 11.97
C ARG A 107 -0.72 23.71 12.60
N LYS A 108 0.54 23.51 12.19
CA LYS A 108 1.65 24.34 12.64
C LYS A 108 1.47 25.79 12.18
N PHE A 109 1.19 25.99 10.88
CA PHE A 109 0.98 27.31 10.32
C PHE A 109 -0.16 28.07 11.03
N ALA A 110 -1.30 27.42 11.25
CA ALA A 110 -2.45 28.04 11.92
C ALA A 110 -2.11 28.50 13.35
N ARG A 111 -1.44 27.66 14.14
CA ARG A 111 -1.02 28.01 15.51
C ARG A 111 -0.03 29.18 15.55
N ASP A 112 0.95 29.16 14.64
CA ASP A 112 1.97 30.21 14.58
C ASP A 112 1.35 31.54 14.12
N TYR A 113 0.38 31.50 13.20
CA TYR A 113 -0.35 32.69 12.76
C TYR A 113 -1.19 33.31 13.89
N GLU A 114 -1.98 32.51 14.61
CA GLU A 114 -2.77 32.98 15.76
C GLU A 114 -1.92 33.60 16.85
N ALA A 115 -0.74 33.01 17.13
CA ALA A 115 0.20 33.56 18.11
C ALA A 115 0.75 34.94 17.70
N ASN A 116 0.92 35.18 16.40
CA ASN A 116 1.44 36.44 15.87
C ASN A 116 0.38 37.55 15.77
N GLU A 117 -0.92 37.23 15.70
CA GLU A 117 -2.00 38.24 15.75
C GLU A 117 -2.42 38.61 17.18
N ALA A 118 -1.96 37.86 18.18
CA ALA A 118 -2.22 38.14 19.59
C ALA A 118 -1.20 39.09 20.24
N GLU A 119 -0.15 39.51 19.52
CA GLU A 119 0.80 40.59 19.88
C GLU A 119 0.39 41.95 19.28
#